data_AF-A0ABC9YEE2-F1
#
_entry.id   AF-A0ABC9YEE2-F1
#
_cell.length_a   1.000
_cell.length_b   1.000
_cell.length_c   1.000
_cell.angle_alpha   90.00
_cell.angle_beta   90.00
_cell.angle_gamma   90.00
#
_symmetry.space_group_name_H-M   'P 1'
#
loop_
_entity.id
_entity.type
_entity.pdbx_description
1 polymer ?
#
loop_
_entity_poly.entity_id
_entity_poly.type
_entity_poly.pdbx_seq_one_letter_code
_entity_poly.pdbx_strand_id
1 'polypeptide(L)'
;MNKESLAKLKHKKEAYRGWKQGGVTWEEDRDIVQACRDEVRKAKAHVELNLSRDVKDKKKGFHKYIEDKRKTRENVSPLLNEMGYLMTQDMEKAEVLNAFSA
;
A
#
# COMPACT_ATOMS: atom_id res chain seq x y z
N MET A 1 3.75 14.20 4.20
CA MET A 1 4.05 13.63 2.87
C MET A 1 4.50 14.77 1.97
N ASN A 2 5.70 14.67 1.38
CA ASN A 2 6.33 15.72 0.57
C ASN A 2 5.74 15.74 -0.86
N LYS A 3 5.71 16.91 -1.51
CA LYS A 3 5.39 17.08 -2.95
C LYS A 3 6.26 16.18 -3.85
N GLU A 4 7.51 15.97 -3.49
CA GLU A 4 8.43 15.09 -4.21
C GLU A 4 7.99 13.61 -4.16
N SER A 5 7.54 13.12 -2.99
CA SER A 5 7.01 11.75 -2.85
C SER A 5 5.75 11.54 -3.69
N LEU A 6 4.91 12.59 -3.81
CA LEU A 6 3.74 12.58 -4.67
C LEU A 6 4.12 12.53 -6.16
N ALA A 7 5.16 13.26 -6.57
CA ALA A 7 5.67 13.23 -7.93
C ALA A 7 6.20 11.83 -8.30
N LYS A 8 6.98 11.20 -7.42
CA LYS A 8 7.47 9.83 -7.61
C LYS A 8 6.33 8.81 -7.72
N LEU A 9 5.25 8.99 -6.94
CA LEU A 9 4.06 8.13 -7.03
C LEU A 9 3.34 8.27 -8.39
N LYS A 10 3.23 9.50 -8.92
CA LYS A 10 2.69 9.76 -10.26
C LYS A 10 3.56 9.11 -11.34
N HIS A 11 4.87 9.31 -11.25
CA HIS A 11 5.83 8.71 -12.17
C HIS A 11 5.74 7.17 -12.17
N LYS A 12 5.55 6.54 -11.01
CA LYS A 12 5.32 5.10 -10.93
C LYS A 12 4.05 4.67 -11.67
N LYS A 13 2.97 5.44 -11.55
CA LYS A 13 1.69 5.15 -12.21
C LYS A 13 1.80 5.27 -13.74
N GLU A 14 2.59 6.23 -14.21
CA GLU A 14 2.87 6.44 -15.63
C GLU A 14 3.77 5.35 -16.20
N ALA A 15 4.84 4.99 -15.48
CA ALA A 15 5.72 3.87 -15.82
C ALA A 15 4.94 2.56 -15.97
N TYR A 16 4.10 2.23 -14.99
CA TYR A 16 3.25 1.03 -15.05
C TYR A 16 2.30 1.02 -16.25
N ARG A 17 1.74 2.19 -16.60
CA ARG A 17 0.91 2.32 -17.81
C ARG A 17 1.73 2.11 -19.09
N GLY A 18 2.92 2.69 -19.15
CA GLY A 18 3.84 2.54 -20.28
C GLY A 18 4.31 1.09 -20.44
N TRP A 19 4.68 0.43 -19.35
CA TRP A 19 5.05 -1.00 -19.33
C TRP A 19 3.90 -1.88 -19.81
N LYS A 20 2.68 -1.67 -19.30
CA LYS A 20 1.49 -2.42 -19.74
C LYS A 20 1.17 -2.23 -21.23
N GLN A 21 1.58 -1.10 -21.82
CA GLN A 21 1.41 -0.78 -23.24
C GLN A 21 2.62 -1.17 -24.11
N GLY A 22 3.65 -1.81 -23.53
CA GLY A 22 4.86 -2.21 -24.25
C GLY A 22 5.85 -1.09 -24.56
N GLY A 23 5.66 0.10 -23.96
CA GLY A 23 6.48 1.30 -24.21
C GLY A 23 7.66 1.50 -23.26
N VAL A 24 7.81 0.67 -22.23
CA VAL A 24 8.87 0.77 -21.21
C VAL A 24 9.45 -0.63 -20.95
N THR A 25 10.76 -0.73 -20.82
CA THR A 25 11.39 -2.03 -20.50
C THR A 25 11.03 -2.46 -19.07
N TRP A 26 10.99 -3.76 -18.82
CA TRP A 26 10.66 -4.29 -17.49
C TRP A 26 11.64 -3.80 -16.39
N GLU A 27 12.91 -3.62 -16.75
CA GLU A 27 13.96 -3.16 -15.83
C GLU A 27 13.72 -1.71 -15.38
N GLU A 28 13.37 -0.82 -16.32
CA GLU A 28 13.05 0.58 -16.00
C GLU A 28 11.80 0.70 -15.12
N ASP A 29 10.74 -0.06 -15.40
CA ASP A 29 9.53 -0.08 -14.56
C ASP A 29 9.86 -0.59 -13.14
N ARG A 30 10.63 -1.67 -13.03
CA ARG A 30 11.04 -2.24 -11.75
C ARG A 30 11.82 -1.25 -10.90
N ASP A 31 12.77 -0.53 -11.48
CA ASP A 31 13.59 0.46 -10.77
C ASP A 31 12.75 1.64 -10.28
N ILE A 32 11.84 2.15 -11.12
CA ILE A 32 10.91 3.22 -10.76
C ILE A 32 9.98 2.77 -9.61
N VAL A 33 9.46 1.55 -9.69
CA VAL A 33 8.61 0.96 -8.66
C VAL A 33 9.37 0.82 -7.34
N GLN A 34 10.61 0.34 -7.39
CA GLN A 34 11.44 0.14 -6.21
C GLN A 34 11.78 1.49 -5.54
N ALA A 35 12.27 2.47 -6.30
CA ALA A 35 12.58 3.80 -5.79
C ALA A 35 11.36 4.47 -5.15
N CYS A 36 10.18 4.36 -5.79
CA CYS A 36 8.95 4.89 -5.22
C CYS A 36 8.54 4.17 -3.92
N ARG A 37 8.70 2.84 -3.85
CA ARG A 37 8.38 2.05 -2.64
C ARG A 37 9.27 2.46 -1.47
N ASP A 38 10.56 2.65 -1.71
CA ASP A 38 11.51 2.98 -0.65
C ASP A 38 11.30 4.39 -0.10
N GLU A 39 10.95 5.35 -0.96
CA GLU A 39 10.55 6.69 -0.52
C GLU A 39 9.29 6.68 0.32
N VAL A 40 8.27 5.90 -0.08
CA VAL A 40 7.04 5.74 0.71
C VAL A 40 7.35 5.11 2.07
N ARG A 41 8.23 4.10 2.12
CA ARG A 41 8.67 3.48 3.38
C ARG A 41 9.39 4.48 4.28
N LYS A 42 10.33 5.27 3.75
CA LYS A 42 11.03 6.32 4.49
C LYS A 42 10.06 7.36 5.03
N ALA A 43 9.18 7.89 4.19
CA ALA A 43 8.20 8.89 4.61
C ALA A 43 7.25 8.36 5.70
N LYS A 44 6.83 7.09 5.59
CA LYS A 44 6.01 6.43 6.61
C LYS A 44 6.76 6.29 7.93
N ALA A 45 8.01 5.82 7.92
CA ALA A 45 8.83 5.68 9.11
C ALA A 45 9.03 7.03 9.83
N HIS A 46 9.22 8.12 9.08
CA HIS A 46 9.34 9.46 9.65
C HIS A 46 8.04 9.91 10.35
N VAL A 47 6.88 9.63 9.75
CA VAL A 47 5.58 9.95 10.37
C VAL A 47 5.37 9.12 11.64
N GLU A 48 5.64 7.82 11.60
CA GLU A 48 5.50 6.93 12.77
C GLU A 48 6.46 7.35 13.91
N LEU A 49 7.69 7.74 13.60
CA LEU A 49 8.67 8.25 14.56
C LEU A 49 8.20 9.55 15.22
N ASN A 50 7.72 10.52 14.44
CA ASN A 50 7.20 11.78 14.98
C ASN A 50 5.97 11.53 15.86
N LEU A 51 5.08 10.63 15.42
CA LEU A 51 3.90 10.25 16.19
C LEU A 51 4.27 9.64 17.54
N SER A 52 5.27 8.75 17.57
CA SER A 52 5.78 8.09 18.78
C SER A 52 6.36 9.10 19.78
N ARG A 53 7.15 10.07 19.28
CA ARG A 53 7.70 11.16 20.11
C ARG A 53 6.60 12.03 20.71
N ASP A 54 5.58 12.34 19.91
CA ASP A 54 4.48 13.21 20.30
C ASP A 54 3.37 12.50 21.09
N VAL A 55 3.47 11.20 21.42
CA VAL A 55 2.40 10.47 22.13
C VAL A 55 2.07 11.11 23.49
N LYS A 56 3.09 11.59 24.22
CA LYS A 56 2.88 12.22 25.53
C LYS A 56 2.08 13.53 25.42
N ASP A 57 2.41 14.35 24.43
CA ASP A 57 1.85 15.70 24.27
C ASP A 57 0.59 15.73 23.38
N LYS A 58 0.45 14.78 22.45
CA LYS A 58 -0.59 14.73 21.42
C LYS A 58 -1.26 13.36 21.33
N LYS A 59 -1.78 12.87 22.46
CA LYS A 59 -2.53 11.59 22.54
C LYS A 59 -3.61 11.43 21.45
N LYS A 60 -4.34 12.50 21.12
CA LYS A 60 -5.36 12.50 20.05
C LYS A 60 -4.79 12.15 18.67
N GLY A 61 -3.58 12.63 18.35
CA GLY A 61 -2.93 12.36 17.06
C GLY A 61 -2.60 10.87 16.90
N PHE A 62 -2.11 10.23 17.97
CA PHE A 62 -1.82 8.80 17.98
C PHE A 62 -3.09 7.96 17.79
N HIS A 63 -4.15 8.23 18.56
CA HIS A 63 -5.41 7.50 18.41
C HIS A 63 -6.03 7.67 17.02
N LYS A 64 -5.98 8.89 16.45
CA LYS A 64 -6.44 9.14 15.08
C LYS A 64 -5.67 8.32 14.05
N TYR A 65 -4.35 8.25 14.16
CA TYR A 65 -3.52 7.42 13.27
C TYR A 65 -3.91 5.94 13.33
N ILE A 66 -4.16 5.41 14.53
CA ILE A 66 -4.62 4.03 14.72
C ILE A 66 -6.01 3.82 14.13
N GLU A 67 -6.92 4.77 14.31
CA GLU A 67 -8.26 4.71 13.73
C GLU A 67 -8.22 4.75 12.19
N ASP A 68 -7.42 5.62 11.59
CA ASP A 68 -7.25 5.73 10.15
C ASP A 68 -6.66 4.43 9.56
N LYS A 69 -5.68 3.82 10.26
CA LYS A 69 -5.14 2.49 9.93
C LYS A 69 -6.21 1.40 10.00
N ARG A 70 -7.04 1.42 11.04
CA ARG A 70 -8.13 0.46 11.22
C ARG A 70 -9.15 0.59 10.09
N LYS A 71 -9.60 1.80 9.78
CA LYS A 71 -10.50 2.09 8.64
C LYS A 71 -9.92 1.60 7.32
N THR A 72 -8.62 1.79 7.09
CA THR A 72 -7.97 1.31 5.87
C THR A 72 -8.00 -0.22 5.76
N ARG A 73 -7.87 -0.95 6.88
CA ARG A 73 -8.01 -2.41 6.91
C ARG A 73 -9.46 -2.86 6.74
N GLU A 74 -10.41 -2.12 7.30
CA GLU A 74 -11.85 -2.39 7.16
C GLU A 74 -12.36 -2.13 5.74
N ASN A 75 -11.75 -1.19 5.01
CA ASN A 75 -12.01 -0.93 3.60
C ASN A 75 -11.40 -1.98 2.65
N VAL A 76 -10.74 -3.02 3.16
CA VAL A 76 -10.32 -4.15 2.32
C VAL A 76 -11.57 -4.91 1.91
N SER A 77 -11.84 -4.96 0.61
CA SER A 77 -12.99 -5.69 0.07
C SER A 77 -12.98 -7.12 0.59
N PRO A 78 -14.15 -7.65 0.98
CA PRO A 78 -14.24 -9.04 1.39
C PRO A 78 -13.70 -9.96 0.29
N LEU A 79 -12.96 -11.00 0.68
CA LEU A 79 -12.34 -11.92 -0.26
C LEU A 79 -13.44 -12.72 -0.98
N LEU A 80 -13.50 -12.61 -2.31
CA LEU A 80 -14.42 -13.37 -3.15
C LEU A 80 -13.66 -14.53 -3.81
N ASN A 81 -14.30 -15.69 -3.94
CA ASN A 81 -13.77 -16.76 -4.78
C ASN A 81 -14.02 -16.48 -6.27
N GLU A 82 -13.55 -17.40 -7.11
CA GLU A 82 -13.73 -17.36 -8.58
C GLU A 82 -15.21 -17.31 -9.01
N MET A 83 -16.10 -17.88 -8.20
CA MET A 83 -17.55 -17.87 -8.40
C MET A 83 -18.25 -16.60 -7.84
N GLY A 84 -17.51 -15.65 -7.27
CA GLY A 84 -18.04 -14.40 -6.71
C GLY A 84 -18.71 -14.53 -5.34
N TYR A 85 -18.59 -15.68 -4.68
CA TYR A 85 -19.10 -15.88 -3.32
C TYR A 85 -18.15 -15.30 -2.28
N LEU A 86 -18.73 -14.75 -1.20
CA LEU A 86 -18.00 -14.26 -0.04
C LEU A 86 -17.36 -15.42 0.73
N MET A 87 -16.04 -15.41 0.84
CA MET A 87 -15.32 -16.41 1.63
C MET A 87 -15.47 -16.11 3.11
N THR A 88 -16.09 -17.05 3.83
CA THR A 88 -16.34 -16.92 5.27
C THR A 88 -15.33 -17.73 6.09
N GLN A 89 -14.88 -18.87 5.58
CA GLN A 89 -13.91 -19.74 6.26
C GLN A 89 -12.46 -19.32 5.99
N ASP A 90 -11.59 -19.48 6.99
CA ASP A 90 -10.19 -19.07 6.89
C ASP A 90 -9.36 -19.99 5.96
N MET A 91 -9.75 -21.26 5.85
CA MET A 91 -9.12 -22.22 4.92
C MET A 91 -9.37 -21.82 3.45
N GLU A 92 -10.62 -21.51 3.09
CA GLU A 92 -11.01 -21.04 1.76
C GLU A 92 -10.28 -19.74 1.39
N LYS A 93 -10.18 -18.80 2.35
CA LYS A 93 -9.44 -17.54 2.13
C LYS A 93 -7.96 -17.79 1.85
N ALA A 94 -7.34 -18.73 2.55
CA ALA A 94 -5.92 -19.06 2.38
C ALA A 94 -5.64 -19.70 1.01
N GLU A 95 -6.52 -20.60 0.55
CA GLU A 95 -6.41 -21.22 -0.78
C GLU A 95 -6.52 -20.18 -1.90
N VAL A 96 -7.51 -19.30 -1.83
CA VAL A 96 -7.70 -18.22 -2.82
C VAL A 96 -6.49 -17.28 -2.82
N LEU A 97 -5.99 -16.86 -1.65
CA LEU A 97 -4.80 -16.01 -1.56
C LEU A 97 -3.54 -16.69 -2.10
N ASN A 98 -3.35 -17.98 -1.82
CA ASN A 98 -2.23 -18.75 -2.35
C ASN A 98 -2.27 -18.80 -3.89
N ALA A 99 -3.45 -18.98 -4.48
CA ALA A 99 -3.63 -19.00 -5.93
C ALA A 99 -3.26 -17.65 -6.60
N PHE A 100 -3.47 -16.51 -5.92
CA PHE A 100 -3.07 -15.19 -6.42
C PHE A 100 -1.56 -14.89 -6.25
N SER A 101 -0.84 -15.70 -5.48
CA SER A 101 0.58 -15.51 -5.17
C SER A 101 1.53 -16.41 -5.97
N ALA A 102 0.98 -17.32 -6.77
CA ALA A 102 1.71 -18.15 -7.74
C ALA A 102 1.92 -17.41 -9.07
#